data_AF-A0A2M7EP45-F1
#
_entry.id   AF-A0A2M7EP45-F1
#
_cell.length_a   1.000
_cell.length_b   1.000
_cell.length_c   1.000
_cell.angle_alpha   90.00
_cell.angle_beta   90.00
_cell.angle_gamma   90.00
#
_symmetry.space_group_name_H-M   'P 1'
#
loop_
_entity.id
_entity.type
_entity.pdbx_description
1 polymer ?
#
loop_
_entity_poly.entity_id
_entity_poly.type
_entity_poly.pdbx_seq_one_letter_code
_entity_poly.pdbx_strand_id
1 'polypeptide(L)'
;MSAPGEPSFRQSVDLMFNRAASLMDLSPGLVEKIRVCNATYTVRFGVRLRGDIHTFTGYRSVHSEHMEPAKGGIRYAPNVNQDEVEALAALMTYKCALVEAPFGGSKGGLCIDPRHYEDHELEQITRRFAFELIKRDMINPAQNVPAPDMGTGEREMSIIADQYARMNTTDINGKACVTGKPPHAGGIQGRVEATGRGVQYALQEFFRHPEDVAAAKLSGTLDGKRVIVQGLGNVGYHAAQFLSTENGCIVTHVIERDGVVSNRKGLHINTLRDWIAEHGGVKGFPGGDYHEDGLKGLEEDCDILIPAAIEGVINMHNAHSIKAPLII
;
A
#
# COMPACT_ATOMS: atom_id res chain seq x y z
N MET A 1 0.27 13.02 -12.19
CA MET A 1 1.40 13.05 -13.14
C MET A 1 2.58 13.58 -12.39
N SER A 2 3.73 12.92 -12.50
CA SER A 2 4.99 13.38 -11.91
C SER A 2 5.35 14.79 -12.42
N ALA A 3 5.99 15.59 -11.58
CA ALA A 3 6.44 16.92 -11.97
C ALA A 3 7.53 16.82 -13.06
N PRO A 4 7.71 17.86 -13.90
CA PRO A 4 8.71 17.83 -14.96
C PRO A 4 10.12 17.55 -14.41
N GLY A 5 10.76 16.48 -14.90
CA GLY A 5 12.10 16.06 -14.47
C GLY A 5 12.12 15.01 -13.35
N GLU A 6 10.98 14.72 -12.72
CA GLU A 6 10.87 13.64 -11.74
C GLU A 6 10.85 12.27 -12.46
N PRO A 7 11.62 11.28 -11.99
CA PRO A 7 11.59 9.94 -12.57
C PRO A 7 10.19 9.33 -12.51
N SER A 8 9.85 8.46 -13.46
CA SER A 8 8.66 7.61 -13.34
C SER A 8 8.78 6.71 -12.10
N PHE A 9 7.66 6.15 -11.65
CA PHE A 9 7.72 5.28 -10.47
C PHE A 9 8.61 4.06 -10.73
N ARG A 10 8.51 3.46 -11.92
CA ARG A 10 9.40 2.36 -12.31
C ARG A 10 10.86 2.78 -12.35
N GLN A 11 11.17 3.95 -12.93
CA GLN A 11 12.53 4.48 -12.96
C GLN A 11 13.09 4.71 -11.54
N SER A 12 12.27 5.19 -10.61
CA SER A 12 12.66 5.37 -9.21
C SER A 12 13.02 4.04 -8.53
N VAL A 13 12.23 2.98 -8.78
CA VAL A 13 12.52 1.62 -8.30
C VAL A 13 13.81 1.08 -8.94
N ASP A 14 13.96 1.24 -10.25
CA ASP A 14 15.16 0.81 -11.00
C ASP A 14 16.43 1.49 -10.48
N LEU A 15 16.35 2.78 -10.11
CA LEU A 15 17.47 3.51 -9.52
C LEU A 15 17.92 2.88 -8.20
N MET A 16 16.99 2.46 -7.33
CA MET A 16 17.32 1.80 -6.08
C MET A 16 17.91 0.40 -6.32
N PHE A 17 17.30 -0.37 -7.22
CA PHE A 17 17.80 -1.69 -7.59
C PHE A 17 19.22 -1.63 -8.17
N ASN A 18 19.47 -0.70 -9.11
CA ASN A 18 20.78 -0.55 -9.74
C ASN A 18 21.87 -0.16 -8.72
N ARG A 19 21.53 0.69 -7.73
CA ARG A 19 22.46 1.02 -6.64
C ARG A 19 22.83 -0.23 -5.84
N ALA A 20 21.84 -1.03 -5.44
CA ALA A 20 22.10 -2.28 -4.71
C ALA A 20 22.91 -3.28 -5.55
N ALA A 21 22.52 -3.50 -6.81
CA ALA A 21 23.21 -4.41 -7.72
C ALA A 21 24.66 -4.00 -7.99
N SER A 22 24.98 -2.70 -7.98
CA SER A 22 26.35 -2.19 -8.16
C SER A 22 27.32 -2.57 -7.04
N LEU A 23 26.79 -2.96 -5.88
CA LEU A 23 27.58 -3.44 -4.72
C LEU A 23 27.84 -4.96 -4.78
N MET A 24 27.33 -5.65 -5.79
CA MET A 24 27.37 -7.10 -5.93
C MET A 24 28.11 -7.50 -7.20
N ASP A 25 28.78 -8.65 -7.17
CA ASP A 25 29.42 -9.23 -8.35
C ASP A 25 28.40 -10.06 -9.15
N LEU A 26 27.54 -9.36 -9.89
CA LEU A 26 26.50 -9.97 -10.74
C LEU A 26 26.78 -9.70 -12.21
N SER A 27 26.58 -10.73 -13.05
CA SER A 27 26.68 -10.54 -14.50
C SER A 27 25.63 -9.52 -14.99
N PRO A 28 25.96 -8.67 -16.00
CA PRO A 28 25.01 -7.68 -16.52
C PRO A 28 23.68 -8.28 -17.00
N GLY A 29 23.72 -9.48 -17.57
CA GLY A 29 22.50 -10.19 -18.01
C GLY A 29 21.60 -10.63 -16.86
N LEU A 30 22.19 -11.04 -15.73
CA LEU A 30 21.43 -11.39 -14.53
C LEU A 30 20.80 -10.15 -13.89
N VAL A 31 21.53 -9.04 -13.82
CA VAL A 31 21.01 -7.75 -13.32
C VAL A 31 19.79 -7.32 -14.15
N GLU A 32 19.88 -7.38 -15.48
CA GLU A 32 18.74 -7.06 -16.34
C GLU A 32 17.56 -8.02 -16.12
N LYS A 33 17.83 -9.33 -16.04
CA LYS A 33 16.77 -10.32 -15.82
C LYS A 33 16.02 -10.11 -14.50
N ILE A 34 16.72 -9.73 -13.43
CA ILE A 34 16.09 -9.48 -12.12
C ILE A 34 15.31 -8.16 -12.12
N ARG A 35 15.75 -7.16 -12.88
CA ARG A 35 15.13 -5.83 -12.94
C ARG A 35 13.78 -5.81 -13.66
N VAL A 36 13.68 -6.53 -14.77
CA VAL A 36 12.50 -6.48 -15.64
C VAL A 36 11.40 -7.42 -15.16
N CYS A 37 10.15 -6.96 -15.20
CA CYS A 37 9.01 -7.84 -14.93
C CYS A 37 8.91 -8.95 -15.98
N ASN A 38 8.61 -10.18 -15.54
CA ASN A 38 8.44 -11.34 -16.41
C ASN A 38 7.22 -11.21 -17.33
N ALA A 39 6.10 -10.71 -16.81
CA ALA A 39 4.88 -10.55 -17.59
C ALA A 39 3.99 -9.43 -17.03
N THR A 40 3.39 -8.65 -17.92
CA THR A 40 2.32 -7.72 -17.54
C THR A 40 1.08 -7.98 -18.39
N TYR A 41 -0.02 -8.30 -17.72
CA TYR A 41 -1.28 -8.63 -18.35
C TYR A 41 -2.27 -7.47 -18.22
N THR A 42 -2.78 -6.98 -19.36
CA THR A 42 -3.84 -5.95 -19.41
C THR A 42 -5.17 -6.61 -19.74
N VAL A 43 -6.18 -6.39 -18.90
CA VAL A 43 -7.56 -6.83 -19.14
C VAL A 43 -8.45 -5.66 -19.48
N ARG A 44 -9.35 -5.88 -20.45
CA ARG A 44 -10.48 -5.01 -20.73
C ARG A 44 -11.74 -5.86 -20.73
N PHE A 45 -12.73 -5.47 -19.94
CA PHE A 45 -13.95 -6.25 -19.78
C PHE A 45 -15.18 -5.37 -19.61
N GLY A 46 -16.31 -5.81 -20.18
CA GLY A 46 -17.60 -5.16 -20.04
C GLY A 46 -18.38 -5.68 -18.83
N VAL A 47 -19.04 -4.77 -18.11
CA VAL A 47 -20.05 -5.10 -17.09
C VAL A 47 -21.29 -4.26 -17.38
N ARG A 48 -22.46 -4.89 -17.34
CA ARG A 48 -23.73 -4.15 -17.46
C ARG A 48 -24.12 -3.60 -16.09
N LEU A 49 -24.18 -2.28 -15.96
CA LEU A 49 -24.55 -1.59 -14.72
C LEU A 49 -25.58 -0.51 -15.05
N ARG A 50 -26.57 -0.31 -14.19
CA ARG A 50 -27.60 0.75 -14.34
C ARG A 50 -28.26 0.81 -15.74
N GLY A 51 -28.36 -0.33 -16.44
CA GLY A 51 -28.94 -0.44 -17.78
C GLY A 51 -27.95 -0.38 -18.94
N ASP A 52 -26.72 0.10 -18.72
CA ASP A 52 -25.71 0.32 -19.76
C ASP A 52 -24.50 -0.61 -19.62
N ILE A 53 -23.74 -0.81 -20.70
CA ILE A 53 -22.48 -1.57 -20.67
C ILE A 53 -21.31 -0.62 -20.43
N HIS A 54 -20.60 -0.81 -19.33
CA HIS A 54 -19.38 -0.10 -18.99
C HIS A 54 -18.16 -0.98 -19.24
N THR A 55 -17.12 -0.44 -19.87
CA THR A 55 -15.85 -1.14 -20.09
C THR A 55 -14.83 -0.68 -19.08
N PHE A 56 -14.22 -1.64 -18.38
CA PHE A 56 -13.19 -1.41 -17.38
C PHE A 56 -11.84 -1.89 -17.89
N THR A 57 -10.78 -1.20 -17.48
CA THR A 57 -9.39 -1.59 -17.75
C THR A 57 -8.72 -1.94 -16.44
N GLY A 58 -8.01 -3.07 -16.41
CA GLY A 58 -7.20 -3.49 -15.28
C GLY A 58 -5.89 -4.13 -15.73
N TYR A 59 -4.98 -4.30 -14.78
CA TYR A 59 -3.64 -4.81 -14.98
C TYR A 59 -3.31 -5.86 -13.91
N ARG A 60 -2.47 -6.84 -14.27
CA ARG A 60 -1.76 -7.70 -13.33
C ARG A 60 -0.34 -7.91 -13.87
N SER A 61 0.66 -7.45 -13.14
CA SER A 61 2.06 -7.70 -13.46
C SER A 61 2.65 -8.75 -12.52
N VAL A 62 3.46 -9.63 -13.08
CA VAL A 62 4.30 -10.59 -12.37
C VAL A 62 5.73 -10.16 -12.62
N HIS A 63 6.40 -9.73 -11.56
CA HIS A 63 7.78 -9.31 -11.66
C HIS A 63 8.72 -10.52 -11.76
N SER A 64 8.54 -11.49 -10.87
CA SER A 64 9.40 -12.67 -10.79
C SER A 64 8.62 -13.89 -10.30
N GLU A 65 8.87 -15.05 -10.90
CA GLU A 65 8.44 -16.37 -10.41
C GLU A 65 9.62 -17.20 -9.88
N HIS A 66 10.74 -16.57 -9.46
CA HIS A 66 11.87 -17.31 -8.87
C HIS A 66 11.46 -18.14 -7.63
N MET A 67 10.38 -17.73 -6.97
CA MET A 67 9.65 -18.45 -5.94
C MET A 67 8.17 -18.34 -6.26
N GLU A 68 7.45 -19.46 -6.28
CA GLU A 68 6.00 -19.49 -6.50
C GLU A 68 5.26 -19.84 -5.20
N PRO A 69 4.06 -19.26 -4.96
CA PRO A 69 3.34 -18.34 -5.85
C PRO A 69 3.89 -16.91 -5.86
N ALA A 70 3.64 -16.16 -6.94
CA ALA A 70 3.84 -14.72 -6.94
C ALA A 70 2.79 -14.02 -6.05
N LYS A 71 3.18 -12.95 -5.35
CA LYS A 71 2.37 -12.30 -4.32
C LYS A 71 2.28 -10.79 -4.54
N GLY A 72 1.07 -10.26 -4.41
CA GLY A 72 0.87 -8.85 -4.09
C GLY A 72 -0.50 -8.28 -4.44
N GLY A 73 -0.75 -7.06 -3.99
CA GLY A 73 -2.09 -6.48 -3.84
C GLY A 73 -2.83 -6.19 -5.14
N ILE A 74 -4.13 -5.91 -5.04
CA ILE A 74 -4.97 -5.34 -6.11
C ILE A 74 -5.43 -3.94 -5.67
N ARG A 75 -5.03 -2.92 -6.43
CA ARG A 75 -5.36 -1.51 -6.18
C ARG A 75 -6.55 -1.06 -7.03
N TYR A 76 -7.54 -0.40 -6.43
CA TYR A 76 -8.61 0.30 -7.15
C TYR A 76 -8.34 1.80 -7.10
N ALA A 77 -7.87 2.35 -8.20
CA ALA A 77 -7.66 3.79 -8.34
C ALA A 77 -7.79 4.23 -9.81
N PRO A 78 -8.30 5.43 -10.10
CA PRO A 78 -8.52 5.90 -11.48
C PRO A 78 -7.23 6.06 -12.28
N ASN A 79 -6.10 6.29 -11.61
CA ASN A 79 -4.79 6.57 -12.21
C ASN A 79 -3.89 5.32 -12.37
N VAL A 80 -4.38 4.12 -12.01
CA VAL A 80 -3.63 2.87 -12.21
C VAL A 80 -3.22 2.75 -13.68
N ASN A 81 -1.94 2.44 -13.90
CA ASN A 81 -1.36 2.25 -15.22
C ASN A 81 -0.27 1.17 -15.17
N GLN A 82 0.24 0.77 -16.33
CA GLN A 82 1.23 -0.30 -16.45
C GLN A 82 2.54 0.01 -15.70
N ASP A 83 3.08 1.24 -15.81
CA ASP A 83 4.35 1.64 -15.18
C ASP A 83 4.27 1.51 -13.65
N GLU A 84 3.17 2.00 -13.06
CA GLU A 84 2.90 1.90 -11.62
C GLU A 84 2.81 0.43 -11.16
N VAL A 85 2.09 -0.40 -11.91
CA VAL A 85 1.85 -1.81 -11.53
C VAL A 85 3.13 -2.64 -11.66
N GLU A 86 3.97 -2.39 -12.66
CA GLU A 86 5.29 -3.03 -12.79
C GLU A 86 6.23 -2.61 -11.65
N ALA A 87 6.31 -1.31 -11.34
CA ALA A 87 7.12 -0.80 -10.24
C ALA A 87 6.74 -1.44 -8.89
N LEU A 88 5.44 -1.51 -8.61
CA LEU A 88 4.92 -2.13 -7.39
C LEU A 88 5.11 -3.65 -7.37
N ALA A 89 5.05 -4.33 -8.52
CA ALA A 89 5.34 -5.77 -8.59
C ALA A 89 6.82 -6.07 -8.31
N ALA A 90 7.73 -5.23 -8.79
CA ALA A 90 9.16 -5.30 -8.47
C ALA A 90 9.41 -5.12 -6.96
N LEU A 91 8.84 -4.06 -6.37
CA LEU A 91 8.90 -3.82 -4.92
C LEU A 91 8.35 -5.00 -4.11
N MET A 92 7.33 -5.72 -4.59
CA MET A 92 6.83 -6.93 -3.92
C MET A 92 7.86 -8.05 -3.91
N THR A 93 8.63 -8.25 -4.99
CA THR A 93 9.70 -9.27 -5.02
C THR A 93 10.78 -8.94 -4.01
N TYR A 94 11.28 -7.71 -4.04
CA TYR A 94 12.38 -7.29 -3.17
C TYR A 94 11.95 -7.30 -1.70
N LYS A 95 10.72 -6.84 -1.41
CA LYS A 95 10.15 -6.90 -0.07
C LYS A 95 10.00 -8.33 0.44
N CYS A 96 9.50 -9.25 -0.39
CA CYS A 96 9.37 -10.66 0.01
C CYS A 96 10.75 -11.29 0.28
N ALA A 97 11.75 -11.00 -0.54
CA ALA A 97 13.12 -11.45 -0.31
C ALA A 97 13.71 -10.88 0.99
N LEU A 98 13.49 -9.60 1.29
CA LEU A 98 14.00 -8.94 2.51
C LEU A 98 13.48 -9.59 3.81
N VAL A 99 12.22 -10.05 3.80
CA VAL A 99 11.58 -10.67 4.97
C VAL A 99 11.54 -12.19 4.88
N GLU A 100 12.30 -12.78 3.96
CA GLU A 100 12.37 -14.23 3.71
C GLU A 100 11.01 -14.90 3.47
N ALA A 101 10.05 -14.14 2.94
CA ALA A 101 8.77 -14.70 2.51
C ALA A 101 8.97 -15.40 1.15
N PRO A 102 8.60 -16.69 1.01
CA PRO A 102 8.90 -17.50 -0.17
C PRO A 102 7.96 -17.20 -1.34
N PHE A 103 7.93 -15.95 -1.80
CA PHE A 103 7.09 -15.47 -2.88
C PHE A 103 7.86 -14.61 -3.86
N GLY A 104 7.59 -14.82 -5.14
CA GLY A 104 7.82 -13.84 -6.19
C GLY A 104 6.92 -12.62 -6.03
N GLY A 105 7.23 -11.53 -6.73
CA GLY A 105 6.42 -10.31 -6.67
C GLY A 105 5.40 -10.22 -7.78
N SER A 106 4.20 -9.79 -7.43
CA SER A 106 3.13 -9.45 -8.38
C SER A 106 2.34 -8.25 -7.87
N LYS A 107 1.70 -7.51 -8.77
CA LYS A 107 0.78 -6.44 -8.40
C LYS A 107 -0.34 -6.38 -9.42
N GLY A 108 -1.55 -6.07 -8.97
CA GLY A 108 -2.66 -5.76 -9.86
C GLY A 108 -3.25 -4.40 -9.56
N GLY A 109 -4.00 -3.89 -10.53
CA GLY A 109 -4.82 -2.72 -10.31
C GLY A 109 -5.95 -2.61 -11.31
N LEU A 110 -7.01 -1.93 -10.92
CA LEU A 110 -8.19 -1.69 -11.72
C LEU A 110 -8.44 -0.18 -11.78
N CYS A 111 -8.58 0.35 -13.00
CA CYS A 111 -8.77 1.78 -13.26
C CYS A 111 -10.19 2.23 -12.92
N ILE A 112 -10.52 2.26 -11.62
CA ILE A 112 -11.82 2.72 -11.11
C ILE A 112 -11.63 3.59 -9.87
N ASP A 113 -12.58 4.50 -9.66
CA ASP A 113 -12.80 5.10 -8.35
C ASP A 113 -13.93 4.34 -7.65
N PRO A 114 -13.66 3.58 -6.58
CA PRO A 114 -14.69 2.78 -5.93
C PRO A 114 -15.84 3.61 -5.35
N ARG A 115 -15.65 4.92 -5.13
CA ARG A 115 -16.68 5.83 -4.60
C ARG A 115 -17.80 6.14 -5.59
N HIS A 116 -17.61 5.84 -6.87
CA HIS A 116 -18.62 6.08 -7.92
C HIS A 116 -19.60 4.91 -8.12
N TYR A 117 -19.44 3.84 -7.34
CA TYR A 117 -20.16 2.59 -7.50
C TYR A 117 -20.78 2.16 -6.17
N GLU A 118 -22.01 1.68 -6.25
CA GLU A 118 -22.66 1.03 -5.11
C GLU A 118 -22.02 -0.34 -4.83
N ASP A 119 -22.19 -0.85 -3.61
CA ASP A 119 -21.58 -2.11 -3.18
C ASP A 119 -21.88 -3.29 -4.11
N HIS A 120 -23.12 -3.41 -4.58
CA HIS A 120 -23.53 -4.46 -5.51
C HIS A 120 -22.96 -4.29 -6.94
N GLU A 121 -22.63 -3.05 -7.34
CA GLU A 121 -21.94 -2.77 -8.61
C GLU A 121 -20.45 -3.12 -8.48
N LEU A 122 -19.82 -2.73 -7.37
CA LEU A 122 -18.43 -3.10 -7.06
C LEU A 122 -18.25 -4.61 -6.97
N GLU A 123 -19.24 -5.32 -6.43
CA GLU A 123 -19.23 -6.78 -6.44
C GLU A 123 -19.20 -7.31 -7.87
N GLN A 124 -20.10 -6.87 -8.76
CA GLN A 124 -20.14 -7.31 -10.16
C GLN A 124 -18.84 -7.00 -10.91
N ILE A 125 -18.28 -5.81 -10.69
CA ILE A 125 -17.01 -5.38 -11.29
C ILE A 125 -15.86 -6.27 -10.79
N THR A 126 -15.73 -6.42 -9.47
CA THR A 126 -14.69 -7.25 -8.83
C THR A 126 -14.80 -8.70 -9.28
N ARG A 127 -16.02 -9.23 -9.32
CA ARG A 127 -16.32 -10.58 -9.78
C ARG A 127 -15.89 -10.81 -11.22
N ARG A 128 -16.15 -9.84 -12.11
CA ARG A 128 -15.77 -9.94 -13.51
C ARG A 128 -14.25 -9.76 -13.70
N PHE A 129 -13.63 -8.85 -12.96
CA PHE A 129 -12.18 -8.69 -12.97
C PHE A 129 -11.46 -9.97 -12.51
N ALA A 130 -11.90 -10.55 -11.39
CA ALA A 130 -11.41 -11.82 -10.89
C ALA A 130 -11.54 -12.92 -11.95
N PHE A 131 -12.72 -13.08 -12.56
CA PHE A 131 -12.94 -14.05 -13.64
C PHE A 131 -11.92 -13.93 -14.78
N GLU A 132 -11.62 -12.70 -15.22
CA GLU A 132 -10.64 -12.45 -16.29
C GLU A 132 -9.21 -12.80 -15.90
N LEU A 133 -8.84 -12.67 -14.62
CA LEU A 133 -7.52 -13.03 -14.13
C LEU A 133 -7.40 -14.53 -13.84
N ILE A 134 -8.44 -15.15 -13.24
CA ILE A 134 -8.47 -16.57 -12.89
C ILE A 134 -8.32 -17.44 -14.14
N LYS A 135 -9.00 -17.12 -15.24
CA LYS A 135 -8.92 -17.92 -16.48
C LYS A 135 -7.54 -17.91 -17.17
N ARG A 136 -6.57 -17.16 -16.64
CA ARG A 136 -5.19 -17.02 -17.12
C ARG A 136 -4.19 -17.29 -16.00
N ASP A 137 -4.64 -17.93 -14.92
CA ASP A 137 -3.83 -18.27 -13.74
C ASP A 137 -3.15 -17.07 -13.06
N MET A 138 -3.64 -15.86 -13.31
CA MET A 138 -3.19 -14.63 -12.64
C MET A 138 -3.79 -14.47 -11.24
N ILE A 139 -4.72 -15.37 -10.87
CA ILE A 139 -5.22 -15.63 -9.52
C ILE A 139 -5.33 -17.15 -9.39
N ASN A 140 -4.41 -17.74 -8.64
CA ASN A 140 -4.27 -19.19 -8.46
C ASN A 140 -3.48 -19.44 -7.16
N PRO A 141 -3.92 -20.35 -6.27
CA PRO A 141 -3.26 -20.61 -4.99
C PRO A 141 -1.80 -21.05 -5.11
N ALA A 142 -1.41 -21.67 -6.22
CA ALA A 142 -0.06 -22.15 -6.47
C ALA A 142 0.81 -21.20 -7.30
N GLN A 143 0.21 -20.32 -8.10
CA GLN A 143 0.97 -19.49 -9.06
C GLN A 143 0.93 -17.99 -8.74
N ASN A 144 -0.23 -17.46 -8.34
CA ASN A 144 -0.37 -16.03 -8.11
C ASN A 144 -1.47 -15.70 -7.10
N VAL A 145 -1.09 -15.17 -5.94
CA VAL A 145 -1.98 -14.95 -4.80
C VAL A 145 -2.13 -13.44 -4.51
N PRO A 146 -3.26 -12.80 -4.87
CA PRO A 146 -3.49 -11.41 -4.55
C PRO A 146 -3.69 -11.10 -3.07
N ALA A 147 -3.76 -9.80 -2.76
CA ALA A 147 -4.09 -9.27 -1.43
C ALA A 147 -4.84 -7.92 -1.57
N PRO A 148 -5.32 -7.35 -0.44
CA PRO A 148 -5.79 -5.98 -0.42
C PRO A 148 -4.67 -4.98 -0.76
N ASP A 149 -5.09 -3.84 -1.30
CA ASP A 149 -4.29 -2.64 -1.52
C ASP A 149 -5.20 -1.40 -1.43
N MET A 150 -4.73 -0.23 -1.86
CA MET A 150 -5.57 0.97 -1.87
C MET A 150 -6.88 0.74 -2.64
N GLY A 151 -8.01 1.08 -2.01
CA GLY A 151 -9.34 0.92 -2.59
C GLY A 151 -9.90 -0.51 -2.56
N THR A 152 -9.22 -1.47 -1.94
CA THR A 152 -9.72 -2.83 -1.73
C THR A 152 -9.50 -3.30 -0.29
N GLY A 153 -10.34 -4.21 0.19
CA GLY A 153 -10.29 -4.75 1.55
C GLY A 153 -10.80 -6.19 1.63
N GLU A 154 -11.21 -6.58 2.83
CA GLU A 154 -11.70 -7.95 3.09
C GLU A 154 -12.89 -8.34 2.21
N ARG A 155 -13.76 -7.38 1.89
CA ARG A 155 -14.93 -7.58 1.01
C ARG A 155 -14.50 -8.04 -0.39
N GLU A 156 -13.61 -7.30 -1.05
CA GLU A 156 -13.13 -7.66 -2.39
C GLU A 156 -12.38 -8.99 -2.37
N MET A 157 -11.58 -9.27 -1.33
CA MET A 157 -10.88 -10.54 -1.21
C MET A 157 -11.83 -11.73 -1.01
N SER A 158 -12.92 -11.54 -0.26
CA SER A 158 -13.97 -12.54 -0.11
C SER A 158 -14.66 -12.83 -1.44
N ILE A 159 -14.98 -11.77 -2.21
CA ILE A 159 -15.56 -11.90 -3.54
C ILE A 159 -14.61 -12.65 -4.49
N ILE A 160 -13.33 -12.30 -4.51
CA ILE A 160 -12.33 -12.97 -5.36
C ILE A 160 -12.22 -14.45 -5.01
N ALA A 161 -12.19 -14.79 -3.71
CA ALA A 161 -12.14 -16.18 -3.26
C ALA A 161 -13.37 -16.99 -3.68
N ASP A 162 -14.57 -16.43 -3.52
CA ASP A 162 -15.83 -17.06 -3.95
C ASP A 162 -15.85 -17.28 -5.46
N GLN A 163 -15.36 -16.31 -6.24
CA GLN A 163 -15.29 -16.43 -7.69
C GLN A 163 -14.31 -17.49 -8.16
N TYR A 164 -13.14 -17.58 -7.52
CA TYR A 164 -12.20 -18.67 -7.78
C TYR A 164 -12.84 -20.03 -7.51
N ALA A 165 -13.50 -20.20 -6.37
CA ALA A 165 -14.14 -21.46 -5.99
C ALA A 165 -15.25 -21.88 -6.98
N ARG A 166 -16.01 -20.93 -7.54
CA ARG A 166 -17.03 -21.20 -8.57
C ARG A 166 -16.42 -21.71 -9.88
N MET A 167 -15.22 -21.27 -10.22
CA MET A 167 -14.52 -21.67 -11.45
C MET A 167 -13.69 -22.95 -11.25
N ASN A 168 -13.22 -23.20 -10.04
CA ASN A 168 -12.32 -24.30 -9.70
C ASN A 168 -12.90 -25.15 -8.56
N THR A 169 -14.02 -25.83 -8.85
CA THR A 169 -14.85 -26.53 -7.84
C THR A 169 -14.17 -27.72 -7.17
N THR A 170 -13.08 -28.22 -7.74
CA THR A 170 -12.33 -29.39 -7.25
C THR A 170 -10.98 -29.04 -6.62
N ASP A 171 -10.57 -27.76 -6.65
CA ASP A 171 -9.29 -27.34 -6.08
C ASP A 171 -9.38 -27.27 -4.55
N ILE A 172 -8.74 -28.24 -3.90
CA ILE A 172 -8.68 -28.34 -2.43
C ILE A 172 -8.08 -27.08 -1.78
N ASN A 173 -7.18 -26.38 -2.48
CA ASN A 173 -6.51 -25.19 -2.01
C ASN A 173 -7.17 -23.91 -2.52
N GLY A 174 -8.35 -23.98 -3.13
CA GLY A 174 -8.95 -22.82 -3.81
C GLY A 174 -9.15 -21.59 -2.93
N LYS A 175 -9.38 -21.76 -1.62
CA LYS A 175 -9.46 -20.63 -0.66
C LYS A 175 -8.12 -19.91 -0.45
N ALA A 176 -6.99 -20.52 -0.79
CA ALA A 176 -5.66 -19.91 -0.72
C ALA A 176 -5.34 -19.04 -1.93
N CYS A 177 -6.21 -18.96 -2.93
CA CYS A 177 -6.00 -18.14 -4.14
C CYS A 177 -5.84 -16.64 -3.85
N VAL A 178 -6.25 -16.17 -2.66
CA VAL A 178 -6.18 -14.77 -2.24
C VAL A 178 -6.02 -14.66 -0.71
N THR A 179 -5.27 -13.66 -0.26
CA THR A 179 -5.06 -13.34 1.17
C THR A 179 -5.77 -12.06 1.57
N GLY A 180 -5.85 -11.75 2.87
CA GLY A 180 -6.60 -10.58 3.36
C GLY A 180 -8.12 -10.75 3.30
N LYS A 181 -8.58 -12.02 3.33
CA LYS A 181 -9.97 -12.38 3.51
C LYS A 181 -10.42 -12.09 4.94
N PRO A 182 -11.74 -11.97 5.20
CA PRO A 182 -12.27 -11.94 6.55
C PRO A 182 -11.90 -13.20 7.35
N PRO A 183 -11.71 -13.12 8.68
CA PRO A 183 -11.38 -14.29 9.51
C PRO A 183 -12.35 -15.47 9.35
N HIS A 184 -13.65 -15.18 9.30
CA HIS A 184 -14.70 -16.20 9.11
C HIS A 184 -14.70 -16.85 7.71
N ALA A 185 -13.95 -16.28 6.75
CA ALA A 185 -13.80 -16.79 5.38
C ALA A 185 -12.39 -17.37 5.11
N GLY A 186 -11.68 -17.81 6.15
CA GLY A 186 -10.31 -18.34 6.05
C GLY A 186 -9.25 -17.24 5.97
N GLY A 187 -9.58 -16.04 6.45
CA GLY A 187 -8.60 -15.02 6.80
C GLY A 187 -7.86 -15.36 8.09
N ILE A 188 -6.78 -14.64 8.35
CA ILE A 188 -5.99 -14.76 9.58
C ILE A 188 -6.22 -13.52 10.46
N GLN A 189 -6.33 -13.73 11.77
CA GLN A 189 -6.37 -12.63 12.74
C GLN A 189 -5.11 -11.78 12.63
N GLY A 190 -5.20 -10.49 12.94
CA GLY A 190 -4.04 -9.61 12.83
C GLY A 190 -3.81 -9.03 11.44
N ARG A 191 -4.47 -9.55 10.39
CA ARG A 191 -4.11 -9.21 9.01
C ARG A 191 -4.39 -7.76 8.64
N VAL A 192 -5.45 -7.16 9.17
CA VAL A 192 -5.83 -5.77 8.85
C VAL A 192 -4.80 -4.81 9.43
N GLU A 193 -4.39 -5.05 10.67
CA GLU A 193 -3.44 -4.23 11.42
C GLU A 193 -1.96 -4.55 11.15
N ALA A 194 -1.66 -5.71 10.55
CA ALA A 194 -0.30 -6.24 10.40
C ALA A 194 0.69 -5.25 9.78
N THR A 195 0.27 -4.46 8.79
CA THR A 195 1.20 -3.52 8.13
C THR A 195 1.55 -2.34 9.03
N GLY A 196 0.56 -1.74 9.72
CA GLY A 196 0.83 -0.69 10.70
C GLY A 196 1.60 -1.21 11.92
N ARG A 197 1.33 -2.46 12.33
CA ARG A 197 2.11 -3.17 13.36
C ARG A 197 3.57 -3.36 12.93
N GLY A 198 3.81 -3.71 11.67
CA GLY A 198 5.16 -3.83 11.11
C GLY A 198 5.93 -2.50 11.14
N VAL A 199 5.27 -1.38 10.81
CA VAL A 199 5.87 -0.03 10.93
C VAL A 199 6.27 0.26 12.38
N GLN A 200 5.39 -0.05 13.35
CA GLN A 200 5.71 0.10 14.77
C GLN A 200 6.92 -0.75 15.16
N TYR A 201 7.01 -2.01 14.73
CA TYR A 201 8.14 -2.88 15.04
C TYR A 201 9.44 -2.40 14.42
N ALA A 202 9.41 -1.90 13.18
CA ALA A 202 10.59 -1.33 12.54
C ALA A 202 11.08 -0.07 13.29
N LEU A 203 10.18 0.80 13.74
CA LEU A 203 10.53 1.93 14.62
C LEU A 203 11.09 1.47 15.97
N GLN A 204 10.46 0.48 16.61
CA GLN A 204 10.97 -0.06 17.87
C GLN A 204 12.37 -0.63 17.71
N GLU A 205 12.64 -1.32 16.60
CA GLU A 205 13.96 -1.86 16.29
C GLU A 205 14.99 -0.75 16.05
N PHE A 206 14.65 0.28 15.26
CA PHE A 206 15.52 1.44 15.06
C PHE A 206 15.95 2.07 16.40
N PHE A 207 15.03 2.26 17.35
CA PHE A 207 15.33 2.83 18.66
C PHE A 207 16.08 1.88 19.62
N ARG A 208 16.32 0.62 19.24
CA ARG A 208 17.19 -0.32 19.99
C ARG A 208 18.67 -0.18 19.62
N HIS A 209 19.00 0.51 18.53
CA HIS A 209 20.37 0.71 18.03
C HIS A 209 20.80 2.17 18.28
N PRO A 210 21.51 2.48 19.38
CA PRO A 210 21.87 3.86 19.74
C PRO A 210 22.69 4.60 18.69
N GLU A 211 23.47 3.88 17.89
CA GLU A 211 24.25 4.39 16.77
C GLU A 211 23.36 4.97 15.66
N ASP A 212 22.26 4.30 15.33
CA ASP A 212 21.31 4.73 14.31
C ASP A 212 20.50 5.93 14.80
N VAL A 213 20.06 5.88 16.07
CA VAL A 213 19.38 7.00 16.74
C VAL A 213 20.28 8.24 16.75
N ALA A 214 21.56 8.07 17.11
CA ALA A 214 22.53 9.17 17.10
C ALA A 214 22.81 9.69 15.68
N ALA A 215 22.92 8.80 14.69
CA ALA A 215 23.10 9.18 13.29
C ALA A 215 21.93 10.00 12.74
N ALA A 216 20.70 9.67 13.15
CA ALA A 216 19.51 10.46 12.85
C ALA A 216 19.37 11.72 13.74
N LYS A 217 20.33 12.01 14.63
CA LYS A 217 20.28 13.14 15.59
C LYS A 217 19.05 13.10 16.50
N LEU A 218 18.55 11.91 16.78
CA LEU A 218 17.49 11.66 17.74
C LEU A 218 18.10 11.25 19.09
N SER A 219 17.24 11.13 20.11
CA SER A 219 17.65 10.72 21.45
C SER A 219 16.50 10.01 22.18
N GLY A 220 16.83 9.22 23.20
CA GLY A 220 15.85 8.52 24.01
C GLY A 220 15.12 7.41 23.26
N THR A 221 13.84 7.21 23.57
CA THR A 221 12.99 6.16 22.98
C THR A 221 11.89 6.79 22.13
N LEU A 222 10.94 5.99 21.67
CA LEU A 222 9.72 6.45 20.98
C LEU A 222 8.82 7.33 21.86
N ASP A 223 8.92 7.23 23.18
CA ASP A 223 8.10 8.02 24.10
C ASP A 223 8.33 9.52 23.90
N GLY A 224 7.23 10.27 23.80
CA GLY A 224 7.24 11.71 23.53
C GLY A 224 7.65 12.13 22.12
N LYS A 225 8.00 11.20 21.20
CA LYS A 225 8.35 11.56 19.81
C LYS A 225 7.16 12.09 19.06
N ARG A 226 7.36 13.19 18.34
CA ARG A 226 6.35 13.86 17.50
C ARG A 226 6.29 13.15 16.16
N VAL A 227 5.09 12.68 15.81
CA VAL A 227 4.87 11.91 14.58
C VAL A 227 3.92 12.68 13.66
N ILE A 228 4.25 12.69 12.37
CA ILE A 228 3.37 13.12 11.29
C ILE A 228 3.01 11.90 10.47
N VAL A 229 1.72 11.70 10.21
CA VAL A 229 1.22 10.57 9.41
C VAL A 229 0.47 11.11 8.20
N GLN A 230 0.89 10.70 7.01
CA GLN A 230 0.18 11.00 5.78
C GLN A 230 -0.67 9.81 5.37
N GLY A 231 -1.98 9.98 5.35
CA GLY A 231 -2.97 8.95 5.07
C GLY A 231 -3.29 8.15 6.32
N LEU A 232 -4.53 8.26 6.79
CA LEU A 232 -5.12 7.50 7.89
C LEU A 232 -5.97 6.33 7.39
N GLY A 233 -5.58 5.74 6.26
CA GLY A 233 -6.07 4.43 5.81
C GLY A 233 -5.54 3.29 6.70
N ASN A 234 -5.71 2.03 6.28
CA ASN A 234 -5.34 0.85 7.10
C ASN A 234 -3.91 0.93 7.68
N VAL A 235 -2.91 1.31 6.87
CA VAL A 235 -1.51 1.38 7.34
C VAL A 235 -1.32 2.51 8.35
N GLY A 236 -1.64 3.74 7.97
CA GLY A 236 -1.41 4.91 8.81
C GLY A 236 -2.26 4.94 10.07
N TYR A 237 -3.52 4.49 10.01
CA TYR A 237 -4.37 4.37 11.21
C TYR A 237 -3.74 3.45 12.26
N HIS A 238 -3.38 2.22 11.87
CA HIS A 238 -2.83 1.26 12.81
C HIS A 238 -1.44 1.65 13.30
N ALA A 239 -0.58 2.21 12.43
CA ALA A 239 0.71 2.75 12.86
C ALA A 239 0.54 3.89 13.88
N ALA A 240 -0.30 4.89 13.58
CA ALA A 240 -0.58 6.02 14.46
C ALA A 240 -1.18 5.56 15.80
N GLN A 241 -2.13 4.63 15.75
CA GLN A 241 -2.78 4.08 16.93
C GLN A 241 -1.76 3.38 17.83
N PHE A 242 -1.01 2.41 17.32
CA PHE A 242 -0.08 1.64 18.17
C PHE A 242 1.07 2.51 18.70
N LEU A 243 1.60 3.41 17.87
CA LEU A 243 2.65 4.34 18.32
C LEU A 243 2.15 5.26 19.44
N SER A 244 0.94 5.80 19.32
CA SER A 244 0.38 6.68 20.34
C SER A 244 -0.02 5.95 21.63
N THR A 245 -0.65 4.78 21.54
CA THR A 245 -1.19 4.09 22.71
C THR A 245 -0.21 3.16 23.41
N GLU A 246 0.73 2.56 22.68
CA GLU A 246 1.65 1.55 23.23
C GLU A 246 3.09 2.07 23.38
N ASN A 247 3.49 3.09 22.61
CA ASN A 247 4.85 3.63 22.64
C ASN A 247 4.96 5.07 23.12
N GLY A 248 3.85 5.75 23.42
CA GLY A 248 3.84 7.12 23.95
C GLY A 248 4.20 8.19 22.93
N CYS A 249 4.18 7.88 21.63
CA CYS A 249 4.39 8.89 20.59
C CYS A 249 3.24 9.90 20.55
N ILE A 250 3.55 11.14 20.20
CA ILE A 250 2.60 12.22 20.05
C ILE A 250 2.32 12.41 18.56
N VAL A 251 1.22 11.86 18.05
CA VAL A 251 0.83 12.10 16.65
C VAL A 251 0.28 13.50 16.52
N THR A 252 1.09 14.40 15.96
CA THR A 252 0.80 15.84 15.91
C THR A 252 0.05 16.25 14.67
N HIS A 253 0.27 15.56 13.54
CA HIS A 253 -0.38 15.88 12.28
C HIS A 253 -0.88 14.61 11.61
N VAL A 254 -2.08 14.69 11.03
CA VAL A 254 -2.61 13.69 10.11
C VAL A 254 -3.00 14.39 8.83
N ILE A 255 -2.42 13.95 7.72
CA ILE A 255 -2.63 14.52 6.39
C ILE A 255 -3.54 13.59 5.61
N GLU A 256 -4.63 14.12 5.08
CA GLU A 256 -5.57 13.42 4.22
C GLU A 256 -5.74 14.14 2.88
N ARG A 257 -6.50 13.52 1.97
CA ARG A 257 -6.77 14.08 0.64
C ARG A 257 -7.37 15.49 0.65
N ASP A 258 -8.08 15.86 1.72
CA ASP A 258 -8.79 17.13 1.86
C ASP A 258 -8.03 18.16 2.72
N GLY A 259 -6.83 17.84 3.21
CA GLY A 259 -5.98 18.77 3.97
C GLY A 259 -5.22 18.09 5.10
N VAL A 260 -4.72 18.89 6.04
CA VAL A 260 -4.02 18.42 7.24
C VAL A 260 -4.75 18.90 8.48
N VAL A 261 -4.87 18.03 9.48
CA VAL A 261 -5.27 18.42 10.83
C VAL A 261 -4.08 18.30 11.76
N SER A 262 -3.92 19.28 12.64
CA SER A 262 -2.77 19.41 13.53
C SER A 262 -3.21 19.63 14.97
N ASN A 263 -2.48 19.03 15.92
CA ASN A 263 -2.61 19.32 17.34
C ASN A 263 -1.27 19.08 18.03
N ARG A 264 -0.65 20.15 18.54
CA ARG A 264 0.64 20.09 19.23
C ARG A 264 0.63 19.21 20.48
N LYS A 265 -0.53 19.00 21.09
CA LYS A 265 -0.72 18.12 22.27
C LYS A 265 -0.99 16.66 21.89
N GLY A 266 -1.12 16.35 20.60
CA GLY A 266 -1.46 15.04 20.07
C GLY A 266 -2.92 14.92 19.64
N LEU A 267 -3.14 14.23 18.52
CA LEU A 267 -4.45 13.91 17.97
C LEU A 267 -4.96 12.58 18.55
N HIS A 268 -6.25 12.53 18.91
CA HIS A 268 -6.88 11.28 19.32
C HIS A 268 -7.30 10.46 18.09
N ILE A 269 -6.45 9.49 17.72
CA ILE A 269 -6.51 8.77 16.44
C ILE A 269 -7.85 8.04 16.20
N ASN A 270 -8.43 7.43 17.23
CA ASN A 270 -9.71 6.73 17.08
C ASN A 270 -10.85 7.71 16.74
N THR A 271 -10.92 8.84 17.44
CA THR A 271 -11.97 9.85 17.19
C THR A 271 -11.77 10.53 15.84
N LEU A 272 -10.51 10.74 15.43
CA LEU A 272 -10.22 11.27 14.10
C LEU A 272 -10.64 10.29 12.99
N ARG A 273 -10.38 9.00 13.16
CA ARG A 273 -10.83 7.97 12.21
C ARG A 273 -12.35 7.96 12.09
N ASP A 274 -13.07 7.99 13.21
CA ASP A 274 -14.54 7.99 13.23
C ASP A 274 -15.08 9.25 12.52
N TRP A 275 -14.47 10.40 12.76
CA TRP A 275 -14.78 11.65 12.05
C TRP A 275 -14.61 11.50 10.52
N ILE A 276 -13.49 10.96 10.07
CA ILE A 276 -13.21 10.76 8.64
C ILE A 276 -14.23 9.79 8.02
N ALA A 277 -14.62 8.73 8.74
CA ALA A 277 -15.62 7.77 8.26
C ALA A 277 -16.99 8.43 8.04
N GLU A 278 -17.37 9.37 8.91
CA GLU A 278 -18.66 10.08 8.83
C GLU A 278 -18.65 11.25 7.84
N HIS A 279 -17.56 12.01 7.77
CA HIS A 279 -17.48 13.28 7.03
C HIS A 279 -16.69 13.19 5.72
N GLY A 280 -16.01 12.07 5.47
CA GLY A 280 -15.24 11.81 4.26
C GLY A 280 -13.89 12.55 4.17
N GLY A 281 -13.40 13.12 5.27
CA GLY A 281 -12.16 13.89 5.34
C GLY A 281 -11.87 14.44 6.75
N VAL A 282 -10.77 15.20 6.90
CA VAL A 282 -10.35 15.79 8.19
C VAL A 282 -10.88 17.20 8.42
N LYS A 283 -11.45 17.84 7.39
CA LYS A 283 -11.99 19.19 7.50
C LYS A 283 -13.04 19.31 8.60
N GLY A 284 -12.88 20.31 9.48
CA GLY A 284 -13.80 20.61 10.56
C GLY A 284 -13.65 19.74 11.81
N PHE A 285 -12.67 18.84 11.87
CA PHE A 285 -12.43 18.00 13.05
C PHE A 285 -12.16 18.88 14.30
N PRO A 286 -12.98 18.78 15.37
CA PRO A 286 -12.87 19.69 16.51
C PRO A 286 -11.64 19.41 17.41
N GLY A 287 -10.97 18.27 17.23
CA GLY A 287 -9.80 17.89 18.02
C GLY A 287 -8.46 18.44 17.53
N GLY A 288 -8.45 19.35 16.55
CA GLY A 288 -7.23 19.98 16.03
C GLY A 288 -7.50 21.14 15.06
N ASP A 289 -6.44 21.83 14.68
CA ASP A 289 -6.45 22.93 13.72
C ASP A 289 -6.31 22.39 12.30
N TYR A 290 -7.24 22.75 11.42
CA TYR A 290 -7.27 22.31 10.03
C TYR A 290 -6.64 23.33 9.07
N HIS A 291 -5.86 22.83 8.11
CA HIS A 291 -5.38 23.56 6.96
C HIS A 291 -5.64 22.79 5.66
N GLU A 292 -6.07 23.50 4.62
CA GLU A 292 -6.43 22.89 3.33
C GLU A 292 -5.21 22.38 2.54
N ASP A 293 -4.05 23.01 2.70
CA ASP A 293 -2.80 22.61 2.05
C ASP A 293 -2.15 21.44 2.79
N GLY A 294 -2.65 20.23 2.54
CA GLY A 294 -2.18 19.01 3.21
C GLY A 294 -0.70 18.70 2.97
N LEU A 295 -0.16 19.01 1.79
CA LEU A 295 1.23 18.70 1.43
C LEU A 295 2.24 19.48 2.29
N LYS A 296 1.91 20.72 2.68
CA LYS A 296 2.74 21.47 3.64
C LYS A 296 2.86 20.78 4.99
N GLY A 297 1.88 19.95 5.37
CA GLY A 297 1.96 19.11 6.55
C GLY A 297 3.16 18.15 6.55
N LEU A 298 3.67 17.74 5.38
CA LEU A 298 4.86 16.88 5.29
C LEU A 298 6.14 17.63 5.72
N GLU A 299 6.13 18.95 5.63
CA GLU A 299 7.28 19.84 5.87
C GLU A 299 7.25 20.43 7.29
N GLU A 300 6.23 20.10 8.09
CA GLU A 300 6.12 20.53 9.48
C GLU A 300 7.16 19.86 10.38
N ASP A 301 7.48 20.51 11.49
CA ASP A 301 8.50 20.03 12.42
C ASP A 301 8.03 18.81 13.21
N CYS A 302 8.73 17.69 13.05
CA CYS A 302 8.47 16.44 13.76
C CYS A 302 9.74 15.60 13.87
N ASP A 303 9.66 14.53 14.65
CA ASP A 303 10.78 13.61 14.83
C ASP A 303 10.68 12.41 13.87
N ILE A 304 9.45 12.02 13.51
CA ILE A 304 9.16 10.87 12.64
C ILE A 304 8.08 11.25 11.64
N LEU A 305 8.34 11.02 10.35
CA LEU A 305 7.37 11.16 9.26
C LEU A 305 7.00 9.77 8.71
N ILE A 306 5.70 9.50 8.59
CA ILE A 306 5.15 8.23 8.08
C ILE A 306 4.30 8.50 6.83
N PRO A 307 4.87 8.38 5.61
CA PRO A 307 4.12 8.48 4.36
C PRO A 307 3.34 7.18 4.08
N ALA A 308 2.05 7.15 4.42
CA ALA A 308 1.18 5.97 4.33
C ALA A 308 0.01 6.13 3.34
N ALA A 309 0.18 6.99 2.31
CA ALA A 309 -0.82 7.28 1.29
C ALA A 309 -0.45 6.70 -0.09
N ILE A 310 0.15 7.53 -0.96
CA ILE A 310 0.55 7.19 -2.34
C ILE A 310 2.07 7.31 -2.52
N GLU A 311 2.58 6.77 -3.62
CA GLU A 311 3.97 6.95 -4.03
C GLU A 311 4.31 8.41 -4.43
N GLY A 312 5.59 8.77 -4.42
CA GLY A 312 6.10 10.06 -4.96
C GLY A 312 5.74 11.31 -4.13
N VAL A 313 5.28 11.12 -2.90
CA VAL A 313 4.86 12.22 -1.99
C VAL A 313 6.03 13.04 -1.47
N ILE A 314 7.20 12.41 -1.30
CA ILE A 314 8.48 13.08 -1.12
C ILE A 314 9.22 12.99 -2.45
N ASN A 315 9.54 14.13 -3.03
CA ASN A 315 10.05 14.27 -4.39
C ASN A 315 11.06 15.41 -4.49
N MET A 316 11.60 15.66 -5.69
CA MET A 316 12.67 16.65 -5.88
C MET A 316 12.27 18.07 -5.46
N HIS A 317 10.97 18.38 -5.39
CA HIS A 317 10.48 19.71 -5.06
C HIS A 317 10.31 19.96 -3.56
N ASN A 318 10.03 18.95 -2.75
CA ASN A 318 9.79 19.12 -1.31
C ASN A 318 10.81 18.41 -0.41
N ALA A 319 11.65 17.52 -0.94
CA ALA A 319 12.60 16.75 -0.13
C ALA A 319 13.52 17.63 0.72
N HIS A 320 13.90 18.82 0.22
CA HIS A 320 14.74 19.78 0.94
C HIS A 320 14.00 20.52 2.08
N SER A 321 12.66 20.51 2.06
CA SER A 321 11.80 21.13 3.06
C SER A 321 11.38 20.16 4.17
N ILE A 322 11.59 18.85 4.00
CA ILE A 322 11.27 17.84 5.02
C ILE A 322 12.20 18.05 6.22
N LYS A 323 11.60 18.38 7.37
CA LYS A 323 12.32 18.63 8.63
C LYS A 323 12.54 17.35 9.43
N ALA A 324 11.75 16.31 9.17
CA ALA A 324 11.78 15.06 9.91
C ALA A 324 13.16 14.37 9.76
N PRO A 325 13.87 14.09 10.86
CA PRO A 325 15.14 13.38 10.79
C PRO A 325 14.98 11.89 10.46
N LEU A 326 13.82 11.31 10.75
CA LEU A 326 13.49 9.92 10.46
C LEU A 326 12.22 9.84 9.59
N ILE A 327 12.32 9.13 8.46
CA ILE A 327 11.21 8.80 7.58
C ILE A 327 11.08 7.28 7.56
N ILE A 328 9.87 6.77 7.76
CA ILE A 328 9.58 5.34 7.73
C ILE A 328 8.42 4.99 6.81
#